data_AF-A0A965HLT5-F1
#
_entry.id   AF-A0A965HLT5-F1
#
_cell.length_a   1.000
_cell.length_b   1.000
_cell.length_c   1.000
_cell.angle_alpha   90.00
_cell.angle_beta   90.00
_cell.angle_gamma   90.00
#
_symmetry.space_group_name_H-M   'P 1'
#
loop_
_entity.id
_entity.type
_entity.pdbx_description
1 polymer ?
#
loop_
_entity_poly.entity_id
_entity_poly.type
_entity_poly.pdbx_seq_one_letter_code
_entity_poly.pdbx_strand_id
1 'polypeptide(L)' 'EARIQDWFVLATLDVQQSEGLVQLEDGNGHCYVSQAIPHTDFPFAQVRIYAVWDGEDWVLMLPSEY' A
#
# COMPACT_ATOMS: atom_id res chain seq x y z
N GLU A 1 19.07 5.94 9.08
CA GLU A 1 18.13 4.80 9.19
C GLU A 1 16.76 5.40 9.48
N ALA A 2 15.80 5.29 8.55
CA ALA A 2 14.45 5.82 8.76
C ALA A 2 13.75 4.93 9.78
N ARG A 3 13.40 5.50 10.94
CA ARG A 3 12.64 4.79 11.98
C ARG A 3 11.18 4.71 11.53
N ILE A 4 10.47 3.67 11.99
CA ILE A 4 9.05 3.39 11.69
C ILE A 4 8.16 4.63 11.92
N GLN A 5 8.62 5.58 12.75
CA GLN A 5 7.97 6.85 13.09
C GLN A 5 7.81 7.84 11.92
N ASP A 6 8.55 7.67 10.82
CA ASP A 6 8.57 8.60 9.67
C ASP A 6 7.98 7.99 8.39
N TRP A 7 7.12 6.96 8.49
CA TRP A 7 6.70 6.16 7.33
C TRP A 7 5.30 6.57 6.85
N PHE A 8 5.28 7.34 5.76
CA PHE A 8 4.13 7.52 4.89
C PHE A 8 4.32 6.64 3.65
N VAL A 9 3.35 5.79 3.34
CA VAL A 9 3.32 5.04 2.09
C VAL A 9 1.93 5.03 1.48
N LEU A 10 1.86 5.06 0.16
CA LEU A 10 0.69 4.62 -0.59
C LEU A 10 0.85 3.11 -0.83
N ALA A 11 -0.05 2.33 -0.24
CA ALA A 11 -0.13 0.90 -0.50
C ALA A 11 -1.10 0.67 -1.67
N THR A 12 -0.58 0.08 -2.75
CA THR A 12 -1.39 -0.35 -3.89
C THR A 12 -1.45 -1.87 -3.93
N LEU A 13 -2.60 -2.40 -4.32
CA LEU A 13 -2.79 -3.80 -4.69
C LEU A 13 -3.38 -3.81 -6.09
N ASP A 14 -2.66 -4.38 -7.04
CA ASP A 14 -3.13 -4.63 -8.39
C ASP A 14 -3.40 -6.13 -8.55
N VAL A 15 -4.64 -6.49 -8.88
CA VAL A 15 -5.07 -7.88 -9.06
C VAL A 15 -5.22 -8.18 -10.54
N GLN A 16 -4.49 -9.18 -11.01
CA GLN A 16 -4.61 -9.72 -12.36
C GLN A 16 -5.03 -11.18 -12.26
N GLN A 17 -6.26 -11.47 -12.71
CA GLN A 17 -6.87 -12.79 -12.58
C GLN A 17 -6.97 -13.23 -11.11
N SER A 18 -6.11 -14.14 -10.68
CA SER A 18 -6.03 -14.63 -9.29
C SER A 18 -4.67 -14.32 -8.65
N GLU A 19 -3.87 -13.45 -9.24
CA GLU A 19 -2.56 -13.02 -8.72
C GLU A 19 -2.64 -11.55 -8.33
N GLY A 20 -2.00 -11.20 -7.21
CA GLY A 20 -1.92 -9.82 -6.72
C GLY A 20 -0.49 -9.31 -6.74
N LEU A 21 -0.31 -8.02 -6.98
CA LEU A 21 0.95 -7.31 -6.75
C LEU A 21 0.68 -6.20 -5.74
N VAL A 22 1.29 -6.33 -4.56
CA VAL A 22 1.28 -5.26 -3.55
C VAL A 22 2.52 -4.40 -3.74
N GLN A 23 2.35 -3.08 -3.75
CA GLN A 23 3.45 -2.13 -3.75
C GLN A 23 3.26 -1.12 -2.63
N LEU A 24 4.37 -0.77 -1.97
CA LEU A 24 4.41 0.39 -1.08
C LEU A 24 5.23 1.46 -1.79
N GLU A 25 4.61 2.60 -2.05
CA GLU A 25 5.21 3.73 -2.76
C GLU A 25 5.09 5.03 -1.96
N ASP A 26 5.84 6.05 -2.36
CA ASP A 26 5.84 7.37 -1.70
C ASP A 26 4.69 8.29 -2.13
N GLY A 27 3.80 7.82 -3.01
CA GLY A 27 2.73 8.60 -3.64
C GLY A 27 3.18 9.47 -4.82
N ASN A 28 4.48 9.57 -5.10
CA ASN A 28 5.08 10.29 -6.24
C ASN A 28 5.68 9.34 -7.29
N GLY A 29 5.34 8.04 -7.22
CA GLY A 29 5.80 7.01 -8.15
C GLY A 29 7.13 6.36 -7.78
N HIS A 30 7.69 6.62 -6.60
CA HIS A 30 8.83 5.86 -6.09
C HIS A 30 8.35 4.67 -5.27
N CYS A 31 8.59 3.45 -5.78
CA CYS A 31 8.26 2.22 -5.08
C CYS A 31 9.39 1.82 -4.12
N TYR A 32 9.07 1.68 -2.84
CA TYR A 32 10.01 1.20 -1.81
C TYR A 32 10.12 -0.31 -1.79
N VAL A 33 8.99 -1.00 -1.92
CA VAL A 33 8.92 -2.46 -1.90
C VAL A 33 7.74 -2.94 -2.72
N SER A 34 7.92 -4.08 -3.37
CA SER A 34 6.89 -4.80 -4.09
C SER A 34 6.85 -6.26 -3.65
N GLN A 35 5.66 -6.81 -3.49
CA GLN A 35 5.45 -8.20 -3.15
C GLN A 35 4.36 -8.82 -4.03
N ALA A 36 4.69 -9.92 -4.70
CA ALA A 36 3.70 -10.72 -5.41
C ALA A 36 2.92 -11.62 -4.44
N ILE A 37 1.62 -11.69 -4.63
CA ILE A 37 0.69 -12.62 -3.99
C ILE A 37 0.27 -13.65 -5.05
N PRO A 38 0.78 -14.89 -4.98
CA PRO A 38 0.54 -15.90 -6.02
C PRO A 38 -0.92 -16.36 -6.16
N HIS A 39 -1.73 -16.19 -5.10
CA HIS A 39 -3.15 -16.47 -5.15
C HIS A 39 -3.92 -15.48 -4.28
N THR A 40 -4.90 -14.79 -4.87
CA THR A 40 -5.72 -13.81 -4.19
C THR A 40 -7.17 -13.91 -4.66
N ASP A 41 -8.09 -13.70 -3.72
CA ASP A 41 -9.53 -13.67 -3.89
C ASP A 41 -10.11 -12.25 -3.72
N PHE A 42 -9.23 -11.23 -3.75
CA PHE A 42 -9.66 -9.84 -3.67
C PHE A 42 -10.65 -9.50 -4.80
N PRO A 43 -11.82 -8.94 -4.48
CA PRO A 43 -12.90 -8.74 -5.45
C PRO A 43 -12.64 -7.56 -6.40
N PHE A 44 -11.67 -6.71 -6.08
CA PHE A 44 -11.35 -5.51 -6.86
C PHE A 44 -10.05 -5.69 -7.62
N ALA A 45 -10.05 -5.27 -8.89
CA ALA A 45 -8.86 -5.29 -9.75
C ALA A 45 -7.75 -4.35 -9.24
N GLN A 46 -8.13 -3.32 -8.46
CA GLN A 46 -7.18 -2.39 -7.87
C GLN A 46 -7.70 -1.85 -6.54
N VAL A 47 -6.82 -1.78 -5.55
CA VAL A 47 -7.05 -1.12 -4.26
C VAL A 47 -5.90 -0.16 -4.00
N ARG A 48 -6.19 1.04 -3.51
CA ARG A 48 -5.20 2.04 -3.11
C ARG A 48 -5.59 2.62 -1.76
N ILE A 49 -4.67 2.60 -0.81
CA ILE A 49 -4.86 3.18 0.52
C ILE A 49 -3.57 3.88 0.95
N TYR A 50 -3.70 5.04 1.58
CA TYR A 50 -2.58 5.65 2.28
C TYR A 50 -2.42 4.99 3.64
N ALA A 51 -1.19 4.66 4.02
CA ALA A 51 -0.84 4.14 5.32
C ALA A 51 0.20 5.06 5.94
N VAL A 52 -0.12 5.61 7.11
CA VAL A 52 0.72 6.54 7.85
C VAL A 52 0.91 6.01 9.25
N TRP A 53 2.16 5.94 9.70
CA TRP A 53 2.45 5.66 11.09
C TRP A 53 2.41 6.95 11.90
N ASP A 54 1.54 7.05 12.91
CA ASP A 54 1.39 8.28 13.72
C ASP A 54 2.33 8.33 14.94
N GLY A 55 3.10 7.27 15.16
CA GLY A 55 3.97 7.09 16.33
C GLY A 55 3.53 5.94 17.22
N GLU A 56 2.24 5.57 17.19
CA GLU A 56 1.61 4.55 18.03
C GLU A 56 0.86 3.49 17.21
N ASP A 57 0.12 3.92 16.17
CA ASP A 57 -0.71 3.07 15.32
C ASP A 57 -0.52 3.37 13.82
N TRP A 58 -0.89 2.38 12.99
CA TRP A 58 -1.04 2.58 11.54
C TRP A 58 -2.40 3.18 11.23
N VAL A 59 -2.42 4.41 10.75
CA VAL A 59 -3.62 5.09 10.26
C VAL A 59 -3.76 4.81 8.76
N LEU A 60 -4.85 4.15 8.38
CA LEU A 60 -5.20 3.87 6.99
C LEU A 60 -6.24 4.88 6.51
N MET A 61 -6.01 5.49 5.36
CA MET A 61 -6.90 6.50 4.78
C MET A 61 -7.19 6.16 3.32
N LEU A 62 -8.43 6.39 2.88
CA LEU A 62 -8.76 6.32 1.46
C LEU A 62 -8.12 7.50 0.72
N PRO A 63 -7.81 7.36 -0.59
CA PRO A 63 -7.29 8.48 -1.38
C PRO A 63 -8.25 9.67 -1.48
N SER A 64 -9.53 9.48 -1.19
CA SER A 64 -10.53 10.55 -1.12
C SER A 64 -10.58 11.27 0.23
N GLU A 65 -9.98 10.70 1.28
CA GLU A 65 -9.92 11.27 2.63
C GLU A 65 -8.63 12.10 2.86
N TYR A 66 -7.71 12.06 1.90
CA TYR A 66 -6.46 12.84 1.86
C TYR A 66 -6.55 13.93 0.79
#